data_AF-A0ABD5LV54-F1
#
_entry.id   AF-A0ABD5LV54-F1
#
_cell.length_a   1.000
_cell.length_b   1.000
_cell.length_c   1.000
_cell.angle_alpha   90.00
_cell.angle_beta   90.00
_cell.angle_gamma   90.00
#
_symmetry.space_group_name_H-M   'P 1'
#
loop_
_entity.id
_entity.type
_entity.pdbx_description
1 polymer ?
#
loop_
_entity_poly.entity_id
_entity_poly.type
_entity_poly.pdbx_seq_one_letter_code
_entity_poly.pdbx_strand_id
1 'polypeptide(L)'
;MNLIGWSRGGITCHMLANAMLKDPLLKDIPVNIFAIDPVPGPLNFQPEKVTLGSNVKEYVGFYAIDERSKGFACVIPTVTAETKMHIFPLSGRHATLVGNAAIDGSEGKNALFSPGLIVRHFAERCLTRWGCQLANKLELTDKEIFEHHTDIKNDVDKYIAMRRKTYSIYESSGDDERKVSLGKEGKAFSDIYGAQYEPSMALTADYFANPQLYDVIK
;
A
#
# COMPACT_ATOMS: atom_id res chain seq x y z
N MET A 1 -9.65 -10.00 -13.81
CA MET A 1 -8.27 -9.52 -14.08
C MET A 1 -7.63 -9.18 -12.75
N ASN A 2 -6.41 -9.66 -12.51
CA ASN A 2 -5.69 -9.41 -11.27
C ASN A 2 -4.53 -8.46 -11.58
N LEU A 3 -4.48 -7.33 -10.89
CA LEU A 3 -3.51 -6.28 -11.12
C LEU A 3 -2.64 -6.10 -9.87
N ILE A 4 -1.33 -5.98 -10.07
CA ILE A 4 -0.40 -5.60 -9.01
C ILE A 4 0.47 -4.45 -9.50
N GLY A 5 0.65 -3.43 -8.67
CA GLY A 5 1.41 -2.25 -9.05
C GLY A 5 1.98 -1.50 -7.87
N TRP A 6 3.23 -1.07 -8.01
CA TRP A 6 3.91 -0.18 -7.06
C TRP A 6 4.02 1.22 -7.62
N SER A 7 3.93 2.25 -6.76
CA SER A 7 4.17 3.64 -7.16
C SER A 7 3.21 4.08 -8.28
N ARG A 8 3.74 4.71 -9.33
CA ARG A 8 3.00 5.01 -10.56
C ARG A 8 2.40 3.77 -11.22
N GLY A 9 3.00 2.59 -11.04
CA GLY A 9 2.43 1.32 -11.49
C GLY A 9 1.12 0.98 -10.79
N GLY A 10 0.99 1.28 -9.49
CA GLY A 10 -0.29 1.11 -8.77
C GLY A 10 -1.38 2.06 -9.31
N ILE A 11 -0.99 3.28 -9.67
CA ILE A 11 -1.89 4.23 -10.34
C ILE A 11 -2.27 3.75 -11.74
N THR A 12 -1.34 3.15 -12.49
CA THR A 12 -1.65 2.49 -13.76
C THR A 12 -2.70 1.39 -13.59
N CYS A 13 -2.67 0.63 -12.48
CA CYS A 13 -3.73 -0.34 -12.18
C CYS A 13 -5.10 0.34 -12.03
N HIS A 14 -5.18 1.49 -11.35
CA HIS A 14 -6.43 2.27 -11.24
C HIS A 14 -6.93 2.71 -12.61
N MET A 15 -6.04 3.28 -13.42
CA MET A 15 -6.37 3.76 -14.75
C MET A 15 -6.85 2.62 -15.65
N LEU A 16 -6.20 1.46 -15.61
CA LEU A 16 -6.59 0.29 -16.39
C LEU A 16 -7.97 -0.24 -15.96
N ALA A 17 -8.21 -0.38 -14.66
CA ALA A 17 -9.52 -0.82 -14.15
C ALA A 17 -10.66 0.11 -14.61
N ASN A 18 -10.44 1.43 -14.55
CA ASN A 18 -11.41 2.41 -15.03
C ASN A 18 -11.57 2.40 -16.55
N ALA A 19 -10.51 2.16 -17.31
CA ALA A 19 -10.58 2.01 -18.76
C ALA A 19 -11.39 0.76 -19.15
N MET A 20 -11.16 -0.37 -18.47
CA MET A 20 -11.93 -1.59 -18.67
C MET A 20 -13.42 -1.38 -18.39
N LEU A 21 -13.77 -0.65 -17.32
CA LEU A 21 -15.17 -0.37 -16.99
C LEU A 21 -15.89 0.44 -18.07
N LYS A 22 -15.17 1.31 -18.79
CA LYS A 22 -15.72 2.12 -19.89
C LYS A 22 -15.81 1.37 -21.21
N ASP A 23 -15.05 0.27 -21.35
CA ASP A 23 -15.02 -0.51 -22.58
C ASP A 23 -16.19 -1.50 -22.63
N PRO A 24 -17.03 -1.49 -23.69
CA PRO A 24 -18.20 -2.37 -23.79
C PRO A 24 -17.89 -3.87 -23.72
N LEU A 25 -16.68 -4.29 -24.12
CA LEU A 25 -16.26 -5.70 -24.12
C LEU A 25 -15.62 -6.12 -22.79
N LEU A 26 -15.10 -5.16 -22.01
CA LEU A 26 -14.33 -5.45 -20.78
C LEU A 26 -15.06 -5.06 -19.50
N LYS A 27 -16.12 -4.26 -19.57
CA LYS A 27 -16.82 -3.69 -18.39
C LYS A 27 -17.32 -4.72 -17.38
N ASP A 28 -17.65 -5.92 -17.85
CA ASP A 28 -18.18 -7.01 -17.02
C ASP A 28 -17.08 -7.91 -16.44
N ILE A 29 -15.81 -7.67 -16.79
CA ILE A 29 -14.68 -8.41 -16.24
C ILE A 29 -14.38 -7.88 -14.82
N PRO A 30 -14.48 -8.72 -13.77
CA PRO A 30 -14.14 -8.30 -12.42
C PRO A 30 -12.63 -8.03 -12.30
N VAL A 31 -12.26 -7.02 -11.52
CA VAL A 31 -10.88 -6.60 -11.29
C VAL A 31 -10.54 -6.70 -9.81
N ASN A 32 -9.37 -7.26 -9.49
CA ASN A 32 -8.76 -7.19 -8.17
C ASN A 32 -7.43 -6.45 -8.27
N ILE A 33 -7.12 -5.60 -7.29
CA ILE A 33 -5.93 -4.76 -7.30
C ILE A 33 -5.13 -4.97 -6.01
N PHE A 34 -3.85 -5.30 -6.16
CA PHE A 34 -2.85 -5.23 -5.09
C PHE A 34 -1.92 -4.03 -5.35
N ALA A 35 -2.10 -2.95 -4.60
CA ALA A 35 -1.33 -1.72 -4.76
C ALA A 35 -0.29 -1.57 -3.66
N ILE A 36 0.92 -1.18 -4.03
CA ILE A 36 2.00 -0.89 -3.09
C ILE A 36 2.34 0.58 -3.23
N ASP A 37 1.97 1.35 -2.22
CA ASP A 37 2.22 2.78 -2.11
C ASP A 37 1.94 3.56 -3.42
N PRO A 38 0.70 3.54 -3.94
CA PRO A 38 0.38 4.08 -5.26
C PRO A 38 0.53 5.60 -5.29
N VAL A 39 1.47 6.12 -6.09
CA VAL A 39 1.79 7.55 -6.15
C VAL A 39 1.60 8.07 -7.58
N PRO A 40 0.71 9.05 -7.82
CA PRO A 40 0.45 9.59 -9.16
C PRO A 40 1.49 10.61 -9.61
N GLY A 41 2.27 11.14 -8.67
CA GLY A 41 3.15 12.28 -8.87
C GLY A 41 2.41 13.62 -8.71
N PRO A 42 3.15 14.74 -8.67
CA PRO A 42 2.57 16.07 -8.47
C PRO A 42 1.46 16.37 -9.49
N LEU A 43 0.35 16.95 -9.04
CA LEU A 43 -0.75 17.45 -9.87
C LEU A 43 -1.50 16.38 -10.71
N ASN A 44 -1.31 15.09 -10.42
CA ASN A 44 -1.87 13.98 -11.20
C ASN A 44 -3.06 13.28 -10.51
N PHE A 45 -3.97 14.04 -9.88
CA PHE A 45 -5.12 13.49 -9.13
C PHE A 45 -6.43 13.50 -9.94
N GLN A 46 -6.34 13.21 -11.24
CA GLN A 46 -7.52 13.09 -12.11
C GLN A 46 -8.40 11.90 -11.69
N PRO A 47 -9.73 11.94 -11.89
CA PRO A 47 -10.66 10.90 -11.40
C PRO A 47 -10.25 9.47 -11.73
N GLU A 48 -9.76 9.20 -12.94
CA GLU A 48 -9.33 7.87 -13.39
C GLU A 48 -8.12 7.30 -12.62
N LYS A 49 -7.40 8.13 -11.87
CA LYS A 49 -6.24 7.75 -11.05
C LYS A 49 -6.59 7.59 -9.57
N VAL A 50 -7.71 8.18 -9.12
CA VAL A 50 -8.03 8.34 -7.69
C VAL A 50 -9.41 7.82 -7.31
N THR A 51 -10.17 7.33 -8.28
CA THR A 51 -11.46 6.68 -8.07
C THR A 51 -11.42 5.31 -8.72
N LEU A 52 -12.18 4.34 -8.20
CA LEU A 52 -12.34 3.01 -8.78
C LEU A 52 -13.82 2.70 -8.90
N GLY A 53 -14.22 2.21 -10.07
CA GLY A 53 -15.61 1.84 -10.34
C GLY A 53 -15.98 0.43 -9.89
N SER A 54 -17.25 0.07 -10.15
CA SER A 54 -17.89 -1.14 -9.63
C SER A 54 -17.36 -2.48 -10.19
N ASN A 55 -16.52 -2.45 -11.23
CA ASN A 55 -15.82 -3.65 -11.69
C ASN A 55 -14.69 -4.07 -10.73
N VAL A 56 -14.18 -3.16 -9.89
CA VAL A 56 -13.19 -3.52 -8.86
C VAL A 56 -13.89 -4.21 -7.68
N LYS A 57 -13.57 -5.49 -7.47
CA LYS A 57 -14.20 -6.33 -6.43
C LYS A 57 -13.41 -6.32 -5.13
N GLU A 58 -12.08 -6.20 -5.23
CA GLU A 58 -11.21 -6.14 -4.08
C GLU A 58 -10.00 -5.24 -4.36
N TYR A 59 -9.69 -4.40 -3.38
CA TYR A 59 -8.52 -3.55 -3.35
C TYR A 59 -7.72 -3.84 -2.08
N VAL A 60 -6.48 -4.29 -2.25
CA VAL A 60 -5.51 -4.50 -1.17
C VAL A 60 -4.37 -3.51 -1.35
N GLY A 61 -4.11 -2.67 -0.33
CA GLY A 61 -3.10 -1.63 -0.40
C GLY A 61 -2.12 -1.66 0.77
N PHE A 62 -0.82 -1.62 0.50
CA PHE A 62 0.21 -1.42 1.53
C PHE A 62 0.84 -0.02 1.38
N TYR A 63 0.90 0.74 2.47
CA TYR A 63 1.28 2.16 2.46
C TYR A 63 2.44 2.42 3.42
N ALA A 64 3.46 3.13 2.93
CA ALA A 64 4.69 3.37 3.69
C ALA A 64 4.49 4.45 4.76
N ILE A 65 4.85 4.22 6.02
CA ILE A 65 4.62 5.21 7.09
C ILE A 65 5.66 6.35 7.03
N ASP A 66 6.88 6.07 6.62
CA ASP A 66 8.04 6.94 6.88
C ASP A 66 8.52 7.75 5.65
N GLU A 67 7.73 7.77 4.57
CA GLU A 67 8.01 8.59 3.38
C GLU A 67 7.60 10.07 3.58
N ARG A 68 8.47 11.02 3.22
CA ARG A 68 8.25 12.48 3.35
C ARG A 68 8.65 13.28 2.12
N SER A 69 8.89 12.63 0.98
CA SER A 69 9.28 13.33 -0.25
C SER A 69 8.09 14.08 -0.86
N LYS A 70 8.30 15.35 -1.23
CA LYS A 70 7.29 16.13 -1.95
C LYS A 70 6.93 15.46 -3.25
N GLY A 71 5.63 15.35 -3.50
CA GLY A 71 5.08 14.67 -4.67
C GLY A 71 4.91 13.16 -4.51
N PHE A 72 5.20 12.61 -3.33
CA PHE A 72 4.98 11.19 -2.96
C PHE A 72 3.75 10.98 -2.09
N ALA A 73 2.78 11.90 -2.14
CA ALA A 73 1.46 11.68 -1.56
C ALA A 73 0.79 10.50 -2.28
N CYS A 74 0.69 9.37 -1.58
CA CYS A 74 0.05 8.17 -2.11
C CYS A 74 -1.47 8.32 -2.09
N VAL A 75 -2.13 7.58 -2.97
CA VAL A 75 -3.58 7.65 -3.21
C VAL A 75 -4.27 6.50 -2.51
N ILE A 76 -5.20 6.84 -1.63
CA ILE A 76 -6.27 5.96 -1.18
C ILE A 76 -7.47 6.27 -2.09
N PRO A 77 -7.82 5.36 -3.02
CA PRO A 77 -8.86 5.67 -3.98
C PRO A 77 -10.23 5.76 -3.30
N THR A 78 -11.18 6.50 -3.89
CA THR A 78 -12.59 6.32 -3.52
C THR A 78 -13.16 5.16 -4.32
N VAL A 79 -13.89 4.26 -3.67
CA VAL A 79 -14.45 3.03 -4.26
C VAL A 79 -15.98 3.02 -4.15
N THR A 80 -16.63 2.08 -4.84
CA THR A 80 -18.07 1.83 -4.61
C THR A 80 -18.27 0.99 -3.35
N ALA A 81 -19.48 0.98 -2.79
CA ALA A 81 -19.76 0.29 -1.52
C ALA A 81 -19.57 -1.24 -1.59
N GLU A 82 -19.61 -1.81 -2.79
CA GLU A 82 -19.44 -3.25 -3.03
C GLU A 82 -17.97 -3.68 -3.11
N THR A 83 -17.03 -2.74 -3.26
CA THR A 83 -15.60 -3.04 -3.32
C THR A 83 -15.09 -3.34 -1.91
N LYS A 84 -14.50 -4.52 -1.72
CA LYS A 84 -13.78 -4.83 -0.48
C LYS A 84 -12.48 -4.04 -0.43
N MET A 85 -12.26 -3.31 0.65
CA MET A 85 -11.12 -2.40 0.76
C MET A 85 -10.26 -2.72 1.98
N HIS A 86 -9.07 -3.25 1.71
CA HIS A 86 -8.10 -3.65 2.72
C HIS A 86 -6.86 -2.78 2.58
N ILE A 87 -6.56 -1.93 3.56
CA ILE A 87 -5.37 -1.07 3.50
C ILE A 87 -4.57 -1.16 4.79
N PHE A 88 -3.26 -1.27 4.65
CA PHE A 88 -2.35 -1.57 5.75
C PHE A 88 -1.16 -0.61 5.76
N PRO A 89 -0.82 -0.04 6.91
CA PRO A 89 0.38 0.76 7.07
C PRO A 89 1.58 -0.14 7.37
N LEU A 90 2.76 0.22 6.89
CA LEU A 90 3.98 -0.50 7.21
C LEU A 90 5.18 0.46 7.28
N SER A 91 6.05 0.25 8.27
CA SER A 91 7.26 1.06 8.44
C SER A 91 8.18 0.97 7.22
N GLY A 92 8.84 2.08 6.92
CA GLY A 92 9.70 2.23 5.76
C GLY A 92 9.28 3.37 4.83
N ARG A 93 10.13 3.59 3.83
CA ARG A 93 9.90 4.56 2.75
C ARG A 93 9.30 3.88 1.52
N HIS A 94 9.03 4.69 0.50
CA HIS A 94 8.38 4.27 -0.74
C HIS A 94 8.95 2.97 -1.35
N ALA A 95 10.28 2.82 -1.41
CA ALA A 95 10.94 1.66 -1.98
C ALA A 95 11.16 0.51 -0.98
N THR A 96 11.06 0.77 0.33
CA THR A 96 11.26 -0.25 1.37
C THR A 96 10.21 -1.35 1.27
N LEU A 97 8.97 -0.98 0.97
CA LEU A 97 7.84 -1.90 0.82
C LEU A 97 7.98 -2.86 -0.37
N VAL A 98 8.83 -2.55 -1.35
CA VAL A 98 9.11 -3.42 -2.52
C VAL A 98 10.50 -4.06 -2.46
N GLY A 99 11.12 -4.09 -1.28
CA GLY A 99 12.34 -4.85 -1.03
C GLY A 99 13.64 -4.05 -1.03
N ASN A 100 13.60 -2.70 -1.11
CA ASN A 100 14.80 -1.91 -0.82
C ASN A 100 15.09 -1.91 0.69
N ALA A 101 15.97 -2.82 1.11
CA ALA A 101 16.33 -3.01 2.51
C ALA A 101 17.40 -2.03 3.02
N ALA A 102 17.80 -1.02 2.23
CA ALA A 102 18.78 -0.03 2.64
C ALA A 102 18.38 0.66 3.95
N ILE A 103 19.34 0.86 4.85
CA ILE A 103 19.11 1.47 6.18
C ILE A 103 18.50 2.88 6.12
N ASP A 104 18.66 3.58 5.01
CA ASP A 104 18.08 4.91 4.74
C ASP A 104 16.90 4.89 3.76
N GLY A 105 16.48 3.69 3.34
CA GLY A 105 15.43 3.46 2.35
C GLY A 105 15.80 3.85 0.92
N SER A 106 17.08 4.08 0.60
CA SER A 106 17.54 4.47 -0.73
C SER A 106 18.83 3.75 -1.16
N GLU A 107 19.98 4.11 -0.60
CA GLU A 107 21.32 3.72 -1.08
C GLU A 107 22.25 3.18 0.02
N GLY A 108 21.80 3.21 1.27
CA GLY A 108 22.56 2.69 2.40
C GLY A 108 22.73 1.17 2.40
N LYS A 109 23.52 0.66 3.35
CA LYS A 109 23.69 -0.79 3.55
C LYS A 109 22.33 -1.46 3.78
N ASN A 110 22.12 -2.60 3.11
CA ASN A 110 20.94 -3.43 3.34
C ASN A 110 20.93 -3.99 4.77
N ALA A 111 19.86 -3.67 5.51
CA ALA A 111 19.65 -4.08 6.89
C ALA A 111 18.17 -4.27 7.26
N LEU A 112 17.23 -3.70 6.51
CA LEU A 112 15.82 -3.56 6.89
C LEU A 112 14.91 -4.32 5.91
N PHE A 113 14.96 -5.65 5.94
CA PHE A 113 14.29 -6.51 4.95
C PHE A 113 12.80 -6.76 5.24
N SER A 114 12.41 -6.72 6.52
CA SER A 114 11.11 -7.18 7.00
C SER A 114 9.91 -6.54 6.29
N PRO A 115 9.86 -5.22 6.02
CA PRO A 115 8.72 -4.64 5.32
C PRO A 115 8.49 -5.23 3.92
N GLY A 116 9.56 -5.39 3.13
CA GLY A 116 9.47 -5.94 1.78
C GLY A 116 9.07 -7.42 1.77
N LEU A 117 9.52 -8.20 2.77
CA LEU A 117 9.16 -9.62 2.91
C LEU A 117 7.67 -9.80 3.25
N ILE A 118 7.15 -8.98 4.18
CA ILE A 118 5.72 -8.98 4.54
C ILE A 118 4.87 -8.63 3.32
N VAL A 119 5.18 -7.53 2.61
CA VAL A 119 4.41 -7.09 1.44
C VAL A 119 4.46 -8.14 0.33
N ARG A 120 5.63 -8.71 0.04
CA ARG A 120 5.77 -9.78 -0.96
C ARG A 120 4.93 -10.99 -0.60
N HIS A 121 4.98 -11.45 0.66
CA HIS A 121 4.17 -12.58 1.11
C HIS A 121 2.68 -12.33 0.84
N PHE A 122 2.15 -11.18 1.28
CA PHE A 122 0.73 -10.88 1.10
C PHE A 122 0.33 -10.62 -0.35
N ALA A 123 1.23 -10.09 -1.18
CA ALA A 123 1.03 -10.01 -2.62
C ALA A 123 0.84 -11.41 -3.23
N GLU A 124 1.71 -12.36 -2.90
CA GLU A 124 1.64 -13.74 -3.37
C GLU A 124 0.38 -14.45 -2.86
N ARG A 125 -0.01 -14.25 -1.59
CA ARG A 125 -1.26 -14.77 -1.01
C ARG A 125 -2.49 -14.24 -1.75
N CYS A 126 -2.59 -12.93 -1.91
CA CYS A 126 -3.72 -12.30 -2.60
C CYS A 126 -3.82 -12.76 -4.06
N LEU A 127 -2.71 -12.74 -4.81
CA LEU A 127 -2.68 -13.19 -6.20
C LEU A 127 -3.10 -14.67 -6.32
N THR A 128 -2.60 -15.54 -5.44
CA THR A 128 -2.98 -16.96 -5.41
C THR A 128 -4.48 -17.13 -5.11
N ARG A 129 -5.00 -16.42 -4.10
CA ARG A 129 -6.44 -16.44 -3.74
C ARG A 129 -7.32 -15.94 -4.89
N TRP A 130 -6.83 -15.00 -5.69
CA TRP A 130 -7.51 -14.52 -6.90
C TRP A 130 -7.31 -15.42 -8.13
N GLY A 131 -6.67 -16.58 -7.98
CA GLY A 131 -6.55 -17.60 -9.02
C GLY A 131 -5.26 -17.53 -9.86
N CYS A 132 -4.28 -16.70 -9.50
CA CYS A 132 -2.98 -16.72 -10.17
C CYS A 132 -2.17 -17.96 -9.75
N GLN A 133 -1.57 -18.64 -10.73
CA GLN A 133 -0.63 -19.73 -10.47
C GLN A 133 0.78 -19.15 -10.36
N LEU A 134 1.36 -19.21 -9.16
CA LEU A 134 2.72 -18.74 -8.88
C LEU A 134 3.61 -19.95 -8.57
N ALA A 135 4.74 -20.05 -9.26
CA ALA A 135 5.66 -21.18 -9.12
C ALA A 135 6.54 -21.09 -7.86
N ASN A 136 6.95 -19.89 -7.48
CA ASN A 136 7.80 -19.64 -6.31
C ASN A 136 7.10 -18.62 -5.40
N LYS A 137 6.95 -18.95 -4.13
CA LYS A 137 6.32 -18.12 -3.09
C LYS A 137 7.15 -18.15 -1.81
N LEU A 138 7.08 -17.08 -1.02
CA LEU A 138 7.73 -17.01 0.30
C LEU A 138 7.05 -17.92 1.31
N GLU A 139 5.71 -17.99 1.29
CA GLU A 139 4.91 -18.83 2.22
C GLU A 139 5.28 -18.64 3.70
N LEU A 140 5.51 -17.39 4.12
CA LEU A 140 5.72 -17.06 5.53
C LEU A 140 4.59 -17.61 6.41
N THR A 141 4.97 -18.21 7.52
CA THR A 141 4.07 -18.64 8.60
C THR A 141 3.65 -17.45 9.46
N ASP A 142 2.57 -17.61 10.24
CA ASP A 142 2.15 -16.58 11.22
C ASP A 142 3.26 -16.23 12.21
N LYS A 143 4.11 -17.20 12.56
CA LYS A 143 5.29 -17.00 13.40
C LYS A 143 6.33 -16.10 12.71
N GLU A 144 6.65 -16.36 11.44
CA GLU A 144 7.62 -15.54 10.68
C GLU A 144 7.08 -14.13 10.42
N ILE A 145 5.77 -13.97 10.20
CA ILE A 145 5.12 -12.66 10.10
C ILE A 145 5.28 -11.89 11.41
N PHE A 146 5.04 -12.54 12.55
CA PHE A 146 5.25 -11.96 13.87
C PHE A 146 6.72 -11.57 14.11
N GLU A 147 7.67 -12.43 13.72
CA GLU A 147 9.11 -12.15 13.81
C GLU A 147 9.49 -10.92 12.97
N HIS A 148 9.01 -10.81 11.74
CA HIS A 148 9.26 -9.63 10.90
C HIS A 148 8.64 -8.34 11.47
N HIS A 149 7.46 -8.39 12.06
CA HIS A 149 6.91 -7.24 12.79
C HIS A 149 7.73 -6.89 14.04
N THR A 150 8.30 -7.90 14.71
CA THR A 150 9.20 -7.70 15.85
C THR A 150 10.50 -7.03 15.42
N ASP A 151 11.08 -7.44 14.30
CA ASP A 151 12.24 -6.77 13.70
C ASP A 151 11.92 -5.30 13.38
N ILE A 152 10.75 -5.04 12.78
CA ILE A 152 10.31 -3.68 12.46
C ILE A 152 10.21 -2.83 13.74
N LYS A 153 9.65 -3.38 14.81
CA LYS A 153 9.51 -2.69 16.10
C LYS A 153 10.86 -2.42 16.76
N ASN A 154 11.77 -3.39 16.73
CA ASN A 154 13.11 -3.23 17.29
C ASN A 154 13.93 -2.19 16.54
N ASP A 155 13.69 -2.02 15.24
CA ASP A 155 14.36 -1.07 14.36
C ASP A 155 13.57 0.23 14.13
N VAL A 156 12.56 0.53 14.96
CA VAL A 156 11.65 1.69 14.78
C VAL A 156 12.40 3.01 14.61
N ASP A 157 13.47 3.24 15.37
CA ASP A 157 14.28 4.46 15.29
C ASP A 157 14.96 4.63 13.92
N LYS A 158 15.35 3.52 13.28
CA LYS A 158 15.95 3.53 11.94
C LYS A 158 14.91 3.94 10.89
N TYR A 159 13.68 3.44 11.01
CA TYR A 159 12.58 3.83 10.12
C TYR A 159 12.16 5.29 10.31
N ILE A 160 12.06 5.75 11.57
CA ILE A 160 11.80 7.16 11.86
C ILE A 160 12.90 8.05 11.28
N ALA A 161 14.17 7.65 11.37
CA ALA A 161 15.28 8.40 10.78
C ALA A 161 15.16 8.53 9.25
N MET A 162 14.51 7.58 8.56
CA MET A 162 14.26 7.67 7.13
C MET A 162 13.38 8.86 6.74
N ARG A 163 12.54 9.39 7.64
CA ARG A 163 11.66 10.57 7.36
C ARG A 163 12.44 11.82 6.97
N ARG A 164 13.74 11.88 7.31
CA ARG A 164 14.66 12.97 6.94
C ARG A 164 15.42 12.71 5.65
N LYS A 165 15.20 11.58 4.99
CA LYS A 165 15.75 11.23 3.69
C LYS A 165 14.67 11.38 2.64
N THR A 166 14.85 12.33 1.71
CA THR A 166 13.85 12.66 0.70
C THR A 166 14.44 12.57 -0.70
N TYR A 167 13.67 12.11 -1.68
CA TYR A 167 14.07 12.10 -3.09
C TYR A 167 14.06 13.50 -3.72
N SER A 168 13.29 14.40 -3.13
CA SER A 168 13.13 15.78 -3.59
C SER A 168 13.29 16.72 -2.40
N ILE A 169 12.22 17.41 -2.01
CA ILE A 169 12.17 18.24 -0.80
C ILE A 169 11.25 17.60 0.22
N TYR A 170 11.45 17.91 1.50
CA TYR A 170 10.60 17.44 2.59
C TYR A 170 9.18 18.03 2.51
N GLU A 171 8.18 17.17 2.74
CA GLU A 171 6.75 17.50 2.82
C GLU A 171 6.08 16.63 3.91
N SER A 172 5.22 17.25 4.72
CA SER A 172 4.40 16.58 5.74
C SER A 172 2.99 17.17 5.78
N SER A 173 2.05 16.46 6.40
CA SER A 173 0.70 16.97 6.72
C SER A 173 0.67 17.88 7.97
N GLY A 174 1.79 18.02 8.69
CA GLY A 174 1.87 18.53 10.06
C GLY A 174 2.49 17.47 10.98
N ASP A 175 3.07 17.86 12.12
CA ASP A 175 3.60 16.95 13.15
C ASP A 175 4.51 15.80 12.64
N ASP A 176 5.31 16.10 11.61
CA ASP A 176 6.17 15.13 10.92
C ASP A 176 5.43 13.91 10.35
N GLU A 177 4.15 14.05 10.03
CA GLU A 177 3.31 12.99 9.51
C GLU A 177 3.32 12.94 7.97
N ARG A 178 3.14 11.74 7.40
CA ARG A 178 3.05 11.55 5.95
C ARG A 178 1.79 12.20 5.40
N LYS A 179 1.95 12.99 4.36
CA LYS A 179 0.82 13.45 3.53
C LYS A 179 0.35 12.35 2.59
N VAL A 180 -0.96 12.13 2.53
CA VAL A 180 -1.62 11.19 1.60
C VAL A 180 -2.78 11.90 0.88
N SER A 181 -3.47 11.19 -0.01
CA SER A 181 -4.68 11.67 -0.67
C SER A 181 -5.81 10.65 -0.54
N LEU A 182 -6.98 11.08 -0.06
CA LEU A 182 -8.23 10.33 -0.18
C LEU A 182 -8.97 10.83 -1.43
N GLY A 183 -9.01 10.01 -2.47
CA GLY A 183 -9.39 10.49 -3.79
C GLY A 183 -8.42 11.60 -4.24
N LYS A 184 -8.95 12.80 -4.48
CA LYS A 184 -8.17 14.01 -4.84
C LYS A 184 -7.83 14.90 -3.64
N GLU A 185 -8.37 14.62 -2.46
CA GLU A 185 -8.25 15.48 -1.29
C GLU A 185 -7.03 15.08 -0.45
N GLY A 186 -6.14 16.04 -0.18
CA GLY A 186 -5.01 15.81 0.72
C GLY A 186 -5.48 15.53 2.14
N LYS A 187 -4.88 14.54 2.79
CA LYS A 187 -5.18 14.11 4.16
C LYS A 187 -3.90 13.79 4.93
N ALA A 188 -4.01 13.84 6.25
CA ALA A 188 -3.07 13.19 7.17
C ALA A 188 -3.15 11.67 7.00
N PHE A 189 -2.03 10.97 7.21
CA PHE A 189 -2.00 9.51 7.14
C PHE A 189 -2.92 8.87 8.19
N SER A 190 -2.93 9.43 9.41
CA SER A 190 -3.75 8.99 10.54
C SER A 190 -5.23 9.34 10.42
N ASP A 191 -5.62 10.20 9.47
CA ASP A 191 -7.04 10.49 9.19
C ASP A 191 -7.72 9.37 8.38
N ILE A 192 -6.99 8.37 7.91
CA ILE A 192 -7.51 7.32 7.03
C ILE A 192 -7.90 6.08 7.85
N TYR A 193 -9.16 6.07 8.29
CA TYR A 193 -9.82 4.97 9.00
C TYR A 193 -11.34 5.03 8.77
N GLY A 194 -12.07 3.99 9.18
CA GLY A 194 -13.54 3.95 9.12
C GLY A 194 -14.12 2.64 8.59
N ALA A 195 -15.45 2.55 8.62
CA ALA A 195 -16.21 1.34 8.28
C ALA A 195 -16.13 0.92 6.81
N GLN A 196 -15.66 1.79 5.93
CA GLN A 196 -15.39 1.48 4.52
C GLN A 196 -14.16 0.58 4.31
N TYR A 197 -13.32 0.45 5.34
CA TYR A 197 -12.13 -0.40 5.32
C TYR A 197 -12.32 -1.63 6.17
N GLU A 198 -11.68 -2.72 5.78
CA GLU A 198 -11.58 -3.93 6.56
C GLU A 198 -10.10 -4.31 6.69
N PRO A 199 -9.49 -4.21 7.89
CA PRO A 199 -10.10 -3.71 9.13
C PRO A 199 -10.31 -2.20 9.13
N SER A 200 -11.25 -1.75 9.97
CA SER A 200 -11.66 -0.33 10.05
C SER A 200 -10.56 0.60 10.55
N MET A 201 -9.54 0.07 11.24
CA MET A 201 -8.34 0.81 11.65
C MET A 201 -7.52 1.29 10.45
N ALA A 202 -7.56 0.59 9.31
CA ALA A 202 -6.90 1.00 8.08
C ALA A 202 -5.46 1.51 8.29
N LEU A 203 -5.13 2.75 7.93
CA LEU A 203 -3.77 3.30 8.04
C LEU A 203 -3.35 3.65 9.47
N THR A 204 -4.26 3.58 10.45
CA THR A 204 -3.92 3.69 11.88
C THR A 204 -3.68 2.33 12.53
N ALA A 205 -3.74 1.23 11.77
CA ALA A 205 -3.57 -0.11 12.32
C ALA A 205 -2.15 -0.35 12.86
N ASP A 206 -2.08 -1.04 14.00
CA ASP A 206 -0.85 -1.55 14.59
C ASP A 206 -0.98 -3.07 14.75
N TYR A 207 -0.03 -3.81 14.16
CA TYR A 207 0.02 -5.26 14.24
C TYR A 207 0.13 -5.78 15.68
N PHE A 208 0.85 -5.09 16.57
CA PHE A 208 0.97 -5.54 17.96
C PHE A 208 -0.30 -5.31 18.78
N ALA A 209 -1.11 -4.32 18.40
CA ALA A 209 -2.43 -4.10 18.98
C ALA A 209 -3.47 -5.10 18.44
N ASN A 210 -3.29 -5.58 17.21
CA ASN A 210 -4.16 -6.54 16.55
C ASN A 210 -3.36 -7.56 15.71
N PRO A 211 -2.90 -8.68 16.29
CA PRO A 211 -2.15 -9.70 15.56
C PRO A 211 -2.95 -10.40 14.45
N GLN A 212 -4.27 -10.25 14.44
CA GLN A 212 -5.19 -10.75 13.39
C GLN A 212 -5.36 -9.74 12.24
N LEU A 213 -4.59 -8.63 12.23
CA LEU A 213 -4.67 -7.54 11.24
C LEU A 213 -4.81 -8.05 9.79
N TYR A 214 -4.08 -9.10 9.43
CA TYR A 214 -4.03 -9.60 8.05
C TYR A 214 -4.96 -10.78 7.77
N ASP A 215 -5.73 -11.28 8.74
CA ASP A 215 -6.57 -12.47 8.54
C ASP A 215 -7.57 -12.30 7.38
N VAL A 216 -7.99 -11.06 7.13
CA VAL A 216 -8.91 -10.68 6.05
C VAL A 216 -8.32 -10.85 4.64
N ILE A 217 -6.99 -10.94 4.51
CA ILE A 217 -6.26 -11.12 3.25
C ILE A 217 -5.42 -12.41 3.20
N LYS A 218 -5.53 -13.29 4.21
CA LYS A 218 -4.84 -14.58 4.21
C LYS A 218 -5.36 -15.55 3.15
#